data_AF-A0A9N9TET8-F1
#
_entry.id   AF-A0A9N9TET8-F1
#
_cell.length_a   1.000
_cell.length_b   1.000
_cell.length_c   1.000
_cell.angle_alpha   90.00
_cell.angle_beta   90.00
_cell.angle_gamma   90.00
#
_symmetry.space_group_name_H-M   'P 1'
#
loop_
_entity.id
_entity.type
_entity.pdbx_description
1 polymer ?
#
loop_
_entity_poly.entity_id
_entity_poly.type
_entity_poly.pdbx_seq_one_letter_code
_entity_poly.pdbx_strand_id
1 'polypeptide(L)'
;MGSLLAIFVAFLTIFTNDQIFKAASSTPGPLVSSYIFLIALFLLLCELPMYPNSLRKLGFLVQGLFEVLATAVIAEGMTVDFWLPLEAAAMDNVAKLADLIDDFLADDEWKCDNSSRNTAARYVVSYFLSIFFLMTVLHATRIVDLRAVDEGVGRLVGDATWRFKRFVKRGTGRAVSKEVRPSECGDDSIGNSVSMSRCSASDNELAEKKWRAPQKRRTKRSKLVDRSDGEETKRQTRSSTCCSRNNIYTVY
;
A
#
# COMPACT_ATOMS: atom_id res chain seq x y z
N MET A 1 12.48 11.23 -1.52
CA MET A 1 11.48 10.52 -0.69
C MET A 1 10.90 11.53 0.31
N GLY A 2 10.21 12.57 -0.19
CA GLY A 2 9.65 13.64 0.66
C GLY A 2 8.27 13.33 1.24
N SER A 3 7.62 12.24 0.81
CA SER A 3 6.19 12.05 1.01
C SER A 3 5.78 11.47 2.36
N LEU A 4 6.64 10.73 3.06
CA LEU A 4 6.28 10.16 4.37
C LEU A 4 6.03 11.25 5.41
N LEU A 5 6.82 12.33 5.38
CA LEU A 5 6.66 13.44 6.31
C LEU A 5 5.37 14.21 6.02
N ALA A 6 5.04 14.44 4.75
CA ALA A 6 3.79 15.07 4.34
C ALA A 6 2.57 14.25 4.78
N ILE A 7 2.58 12.93 4.53
CA ILE A 7 1.50 12.02 4.95
C ILE A 7 1.39 11.99 6.48
N PHE A 8 2.53 11.93 7.19
CA PHE A 8 2.55 11.95 8.64
C PHE A 8 2.00 13.24 9.24
N VAL A 9 2.35 14.41 8.66
CA VAL A 9 1.81 15.71 9.09
C VAL A 9 0.30 15.77 8.85
N ALA A 10 -0.18 15.41 7.66
CA ALA A 10 -1.61 15.36 7.37
C ALA A 10 -2.36 14.43 8.34
N PHE A 11 -1.75 13.29 8.65
CA PHE A 11 -2.31 12.33 9.60
C PHE A 11 -2.36 12.87 11.03
N LEU A 12 -1.31 13.56 11.49
CA LEU A 12 -1.31 14.23 12.78
C LEU A 12 -2.42 15.27 12.89
N THR A 13 -2.67 16.04 11.83
CA THR A 13 -3.77 17.03 11.80
C THR A 13 -5.14 16.38 11.99
N ILE A 14 -5.37 15.23 11.33
CA ILE A 14 -6.59 14.45 11.51
C ILE A 14 -6.66 13.85 12.93
N PHE A 15 -5.53 13.39 13.46
CA PHE A 15 -5.44 12.84 14.82
C PHE A 15 -5.74 13.88 15.91
N THR A 16 -5.37 15.14 15.68
CA THR A 16 -5.73 16.26 16.56
C THR A 16 -7.19 16.70 16.42
N ASN A 17 -7.97 16.01 15.59
CA ASN A 17 -9.36 16.34 15.26
C ASN A 17 -9.54 17.76 14.70
N ASP A 18 -8.49 18.29 14.05
CA ASP A 18 -8.54 19.58 13.40
C ASP A 18 -8.97 19.34 11.95
N GLN A 19 -10.28 19.26 11.74
CA GLN A 19 -10.85 18.97 10.43
C GLN A 19 -10.87 20.27 9.61
N ILE A 20 -10.13 20.26 8.49
CA ILE A 20 -9.93 21.46 7.67
C ILE A 20 -11.13 21.70 6.76
N PHE A 21 -11.74 20.64 6.21
CA PHE A 21 -12.75 20.76 5.16
C PHE A 21 -14.19 20.50 5.63
N LYS A 22 -14.39 19.63 6.62
CA LYS A 22 -15.71 19.22 7.11
C LYS A 22 -15.78 19.39 8.63
N ALA A 23 -16.97 19.71 9.14
CA ALA A 23 -17.18 19.78 10.58
C ALA A 23 -17.40 18.37 11.15
N ALA A 24 -16.73 18.05 12.26
CA ALA A 24 -16.90 16.79 12.94
C ALA A 24 -18.36 16.61 13.40
N SER A 25 -18.99 15.50 13.03
CA SER A 25 -20.27 15.12 13.64
C SER A 25 -20.02 14.75 15.11
N SER A 26 -20.71 15.42 16.04
CA SER A 26 -20.56 15.22 17.50
C SER A 26 -21.15 13.89 18.02
N THR A 27 -21.18 12.85 17.18
CA THR A 27 -21.66 11.53 17.58
C THR A 27 -20.56 10.77 18.31
N PRO A 28 -20.74 10.40 19.59
CA PRO A 28 -19.74 9.63 20.33
C PRO A 28 -19.64 8.23 19.74
N GLY A 29 -18.61 8.00 18.91
CA GLY A 29 -18.24 6.69 18.39
C GLY A 29 -17.11 6.03 19.21
N PRO A 30 -16.85 4.73 19.03
CA PRO A 30 -15.74 4.06 19.68
C PRO A 30 -14.40 4.53 19.12
N LEU A 31 -13.79 5.47 19.84
CA LEU A 31 -12.49 6.08 19.55
C LEU A 31 -11.42 5.08 19.07
N VAL A 32 -11.32 3.92 19.72
CA VAL A 32 -10.30 2.91 19.41
C VAL A 32 -10.48 2.31 18.03
N SER A 33 -11.72 2.10 17.58
CA SER A 33 -12.01 1.58 16.24
C SER A 33 -11.56 2.57 15.17
N SER A 34 -11.93 3.84 15.32
CA SER A 34 -11.48 4.92 14.43
C SER A 34 -9.96 5.00 14.36
N TYR A 35 -9.22 4.78 15.47
CA TYR A 35 -7.75 4.75 15.43
C TYR A 35 -7.19 3.58 14.63
N ILE A 36 -7.78 2.39 14.74
CA ILE A 36 -7.35 1.22 13.96
C ILE A 36 -7.57 1.48 12.46
N PHE A 37 -8.75 2.02 12.10
CA PHE A 37 -9.04 2.43 10.73
C PHE A 37 -8.06 3.49 10.22
N LEU A 38 -7.79 4.53 11.02
CA LEU A 38 -6.85 5.58 10.67
C LEU A 38 -5.43 5.01 10.44
N ILE A 39 -4.96 4.10 11.28
CA ILE A 39 -3.67 3.42 11.07
C ILE A 39 -3.67 2.63 9.75
N ALA A 40 -4.75 1.91 9.45
CA ALA A 40 -4.89 1.21 8.17
C ALA A 40 -4.83 2.19 6.99
N LEU A 41 -5.57 3.29 7.08
CA LEU A 41 -5.60 4.33 6.05
C LEU A 41 -4.23 4.98 5.86
N PHE A 42 -3.49 5.24 6.94
CA PHE A 42 -2.12 5.72 6.88
C PHE A 42 -1.19 4.76 6.13
N LEU A 43 -1.27 3.45 6.44
CA LEU A 43 -0.47 2.44 5.74
C LEU A 43 -0.84 2.35 4.25
N LEU A 44 -2.13 2.44 3.94
CA LEU A 44 -2.63 2.48 2.57
C LEU A 44 -2.07 3.68 1.79
N LEU A 45 -2.12 4.87 2.39
CA LEU A 45 -1.62 6.11 1.81
C LEU A 45 -0.10 6.12 1.63
N CYS A 46 0.64 5.42 2.51
CA CYS A 46 2.09 5.25 2.36
C CYS A 46 2.48 4.43 1.13
N GLU A 47 1.63 3.47 0.71
CA GLU A 47 1.89 2.59 -0.42
C GLU A 47 1.27 3.10 -1.74
N LEU A 48 0.23 3.94 -1.69
CA LEU A 48 -0.34 4.52 -2.90
C LEU A 48 0.60 5.55 -3.53
N PRO A 49 0.96 5.40 -4.83
CA PRO A 49 1.66 6.44 -5.57
C PRO A 49 0.69 7.56 -5.94
N MET A 50 0.33 8.40 -4.96
CA MET A 50 -0.67 9.47 -5.12
C MET A 50 -0.27 10.54 -6.13
N TYR A 51 1.01 10.62 -6.49
CA TYR A 51 1.54 11.74 -7.27
C TYR A 51 2.00 11.32 -8.68
N PRO A 52 1.37 11.85 -9.75
CA PRO A 52 1.80 11.58 -11.12
C PRO A 52 3.18 12.19 -11.38
N ASN A 53 3.98 11.52 -12.21
CA ASN A 53 5.35 11.92 -12.51
C ASN A 53 5.47 13.33 -13.11
N SER A 54 4.41 13.85 -13.72
CA SER A 54 4.35 15.18 -14.33
C SER A 54 4.51 16.32 -13.33
N LEU A 55 3.94 16.19 -12.13
CA LEU A 55 3.92 17.25 -11.13
C LEU A 55 5.20 17.30 -10.27
N ARG A 56 6.09 16.29 -10.38
CA ARG A 56 7.38 16.25 -9.66
C ARG A 56 8.36 17.34 -10.10
N LYS A 57 8.05 18.08 -11.17
CA LYS A 57 8.88 19.18 -11.67
C LYS A 57 8.67 20.50 -10.93
N LEU A 58 7.64 20.62 -10.09
CA LEU A 58 7.18 21.91 -9.55
C LEU A 58 7.95 22.44 -8.32
N GLY A 59 9.15 21.91 -8.05
CA GLY A 59 9.95 22.29 -6.88
C GLY A 59 9.48 21.61 -5.59
N PHE A 60 10.41 21.41 -4.66
CA PHE A 60 10.22 20.57 -3.47
C PHE A 60 9.13 21.08 -2.53
N LEU A 61 9.05 22.39 -2.28
CA LEU A 61 8.09 22.98 -1.34
C LEU A 61 6.65 22.85 -1.84
N VAL A 62 6.42 23.22 -3.10
CA VAL A 62 5.08 23.17 -3.71
C VAL A 62 4.62 21.72 -3.81
N GLN A 63 5.51 20.81 -4.20
CA GLN A 63 5.21 19.37 -4.19
C GLN A 63 4.80 18.89 -2.79
N GLY A 64 5.56 19.25 -1.74
CA GLY A 64 5.24 18.85 -0.37
C GLY A 64 3.87 19.36 0.08
N LEU A 65 3.54 20.62 -0.22
CA LEU A 65 2.24 21.21 0.12
C LEU A 65 1.07 20.48 -0.57
N PHE A 66 1.20 20.18 -1.87
CA PHE A 66 0.18 19.42 -2.59
C PHE A 66 0.05 17.99 -2.08
N GLU A 67 1.15 17.34 -1.70
CA GLU A 67 1.12 16.00 -1.08
C GLU A 67 0.39 16.03 0.26
N VAL A 68 0.66 17.01 1.13
CA VAL A 68 -0.06 17.20 2.40
C VAL A 68 -1.55 17.41 2.13
N LEU A 69 -1.89 18.34 1.24
CA LEU A 69 -3.28 18.71 0.93
C LEU A 69 -4.06 17.53 0.34
N ALA A 70 -3.50 16.85 -0.65
CA ALA A 70 -4.14 15.70 -1.28
C ALA A 70 -4.33 14.55 -0.28
N THR A 71 -3.33 14.30 0.57
CA THR A 71 -3.43 13.28 1.62
C THR A 71 -4.50 13.63 2.64
N ALA A 72 -4.54 14.89 3.10
CA ALA A 72 -5.56 15.36 4.02
C ALA A 72 -6.97 15.22 3.43
N VAL A 73 -7.18 15.66 2.19
CA VAL A 73 -8.48 15.55 1.50
C VAL A 73 -8.93 14.10 1.38
N ILE A 74 -8.03 13.19 0.97
CA ILE A 74 -8.37 11.78 0.81
C ILE A 74 -8.64 11.13 2.17
N ALA A 75 -7.80 11.42 3.16
CA ALA A 75 -7.95 10.82 4.48
C ALA A 75 -9.21 11.31 5.19
N GLU A 76 -9.51 12.60 5.10
CA GLU A 76 -10.73 13.21 5.64
C GLU A 76 -11.98 12.69 4.90
N GLY A 77 -11.95 12.64 3.57
CA GLY A 77 -13.05 12.09 2.78
C GLY A 77 -13.32 10.61 3.10
N MET A 78 -12.27 9.78 3.18
CA MET A 78 -12.42 8.37 3.55
C MET A 78 -12.94 8.19 4.97
N THR A 79 -12.56 9.07 5.90
CA THR A 79 -13.02 8.97 7.30
C THR A 79 -14.46 9.45 7.44
N VAL A 80 -14.78 10.63 6.90
CA VAL A 80 -16.08 11.28 7.11
C VAL A 80 -17.16 10.69 6.19
N ASP A 81 -16.85 10.45 4.91
CA ASP A 81 -17.87 10.04 3.93
C ASP A 81 -18.03 8.52 3.83
N PHE A 82 -16.98 7.77 4.16
CA PHE A 82 -17.01 6.31 4.04
C PHE A 82 -17.01 5.63 5.40
N TRP A 83 -16.04 5.92 6.28
CA TRP A 83 -15.88 5.19 7.53
C TRP A 83 -17.00 5.42 8.54
N LEU A 84 -17.29 6.68 8.89
CA LEU A 84 -18.30 6.98 9.90
C LEU A 84 -19.72 6.47 9.51
N PRO A 85 -20.20 6.65 8.26
CA PRO A 85 -21.49 6.11 7.85
C PRO A 85 -21.51 4.59 7.82
N LEU A 86 -20.42 3.95 7.38
CA LEU A 86 -20.29 2.49 7.38
C LEU A 86 -20.33 1.92 8.78
N GLU A 87 -19.60 2.55 9.72
CA GLU A 87 -19.58 2.18 11.12
C GLU A 87 -20.97 2.31 11.76
N ALA A 88 -21.64 3.45 11.54
CA ALA A 88 -23.00 3.68 12.03
C ALA A 88 -23.98 2.63 11.48
N ALA A 89 -23.96 2.41 10.15
CA ALA A 89 -24.81 1.41 9.51
C ALA A 89 -24.54 -0.01 10.01
N ALA A 90 -23.28 -0.37 10.26
CA ALA A 90 -22.91 -1.66 10.80
C ALA A 90 -23.45 -1.84 12.24
N MET A 91 -23.30 -0.83 13.11
CA MET A 91 -23.85 -0.86 14.47
C MET A 91 -25.38 -0.98 14.48
N ASP A 92 -26.06 -0.27 13.58
CA ASP A 92 -27.52 -0.32 13.48
C ASP A 92 -28.02 -1.68 12.99
N ASN A 93 -27.33 -2.27 12.00
CA ASN A 93 -27.69 -3.60 11.50
C ASN A 93 -27.48 -4.70 12.56
N VAL A 94 -26.46 -4.58 13.39
CA VAL A 94 -26.22 -5.51 14.50
C VAL A 94 -27.29 -5.39 15.56
N ALA A 95 -27.72 -4.17 15.87
CA ALA A 95 -28.83 -3.96 16.80
C ALA A 95 -30.10 -4.66 16.28
N LYS A 96 -30.45 -4.46 15.01
CA LYS A 96 -31.60 -5.13 14.38
C LYS A 96 -31.46 -6.65 14.38
N LEU A 97 -30.24 -7.18 14.18
CA LEU A 97 -30.00 -8.62 14.23
C LEU A 97 -30.17 -9.16 15.66
N ALA A 98 -29.71 -8.42 16.67
CA ALA A 98 -29.91 -8.78 18.06
C ALA A 98 -31.40 -8.79 18.43
N ASP A 99 -32.14 -7.77 18.00
CA ASP A 99 -33.60 -7.70 18.21
C ASP A 99 -34.32 -8.87 17.52
N LEU A 100 -33.93 -9.23 16.28
CA LEU A 100 -34.47 -10.42 15.59
C LEU A 100 -34.17 -11.72 16.33
N ILE A 101 -32.95 -11.87 16.88
CA ILE A 101 -32.58 -13.05 17.66
C ILE A 101 -33.39 -13.12 18.95
N ASP A 102 -33.58 -11.99 19.61
CA ASP A 102 -34.41 -11.90 20.83
C ASP A 102 -35.87 -12.24 20.51
N ASP A 103 -36.42 -11.78 19.39
CA ASP A 103 -37.77 -12.15 18.93
C ASP A 103 -37.87 -13.66 18.65
N PHE A 104 -36.86 -14.27 18.02
CA PHE A 104 -36.80 -15.71 17.81
C PHE A 104 -36.67 -16.51 19.11
N LEU A 105 -36.01 -15.97 20.13
CA LEU A 105 -35.83 -16.62 21.43
C LEU A 105 -36.99 -16.36 22.40
N ALA A 106 -37.74 -15.28 22.22
CA ALA A 106 -38.92 -14.95 23.02
C ALA A 106 -40.06 -15.95 22.81
N ASP A 107 -40.06 -16.69 21.69
CA ASP A 107 -40.94 -17.84 21.48
C ASP A 107 -40.65 -19.00 22.49
N ASP A 108 -39.48 -19.01 23.14
CA ASP A 108 -39.06 -20.01 24.14
C ASP A 108 -38.60 -19.33 25.46
N GLU A 109 -39.54 -18.80 26.28
CA GLU A 109 -39.48 -18.48 27.74
C GLU A 109 -38.15 -18.02 28.43
N TRP A 110 -37.11 -17.63 27.71
CA TRP A 110 -35.79 -17.28 28.23
C TRP A 110 -35.64 -15.75 28.31
N LYS A 111 -36.08 -15.19 29.45
CA LYS A 111 -35.79 -13.80 29.81
C LYS A 111 -34.36 -13.67 30.34
N CYS A 112 -33.44 -13.22 29.49
CA CYS A 112 -32.18 -12.61 29.95
C CYS A 112 -32.26 -11.09 29.87
N ASP A 113 -31.48 -10.41 30.71
CA ASP A 113 -31.43 -8.95 30.81
C ASP A 113 -30.63 -8.38 29.63
N ASN A 114 -31.31 -7.95 28.55
CA ASN A 114 -30.69 -7.71 27.24
C ASN A 114 -30.06 -6.31 27.05
N SER A 115 -30.28 -5.39 27.99
CA SER A 115 -29.87 -3.97 27.84
C SER A 115 -28.35 -3.76 27.74
N SER A 116 -27.55 -4.51 28.51
CA SER A 116 -26.08 -4.37 28.52
C SER A 116 -25.40 -5.08 27.34
N ARG A 117 -26.06 -6.08 26.74
CA ARG A 117 -25.49 -6.92 25.68
C ARG A 117 -25.46 -6.20 24.33
N ASN A 118 -26.46 -5.36 24.05
CA ASN A 118 -26.57 -4.61 22.80
C ASN A 118 -25.46 -3.57 22.63
N THR A 119 -25.04 -2.91 23.71
CA THR A 119 -23.93 -1.94 23.64
C THR A 119 -22.58 -2.64 23.40
N ALA A 120 -22.33 -3.75 24.10
CA ALA A 120 -21.12 -4.55 23.90
C ALA A 120 -21.03 -5.11 22.47
N ALA A 121 -22.14 -5.63 21.92
CA ALA A 121 -22.17 -6.17 20.56
C ALA A 121 -21.86 -5.11 19.49
N ARG A 122 -22.37 -3.88 19.65
CA ARG A 122 -22.06 -2.75 18.74
C ARG A 122 -20.57 -2.43 18.72
N TYR A 123 -19.92 -2.38 19.89
CA TYR A 123 -18.48 -2.15 19.97
C TYR A 123 -17.69 -3.28 19.32
N VAL A 124 -18.04 -4.53 19.63
CA VAL A 124 -17.39 -5.71 19.06
C VAL A 124 -17.43 -5.68 17.54
N VAL A 125 -18.57 -5.33 16.94
CA VAL A 125 -18.70 -5.28 15.48
C VAL A 125 -17.88 -4.14 14.88
N SER A 126 -17.88 -2.96 15.50
CA SER A 126 -17.01 -1.88 15.05
C SER A 126 -15.52 -2.29 15.08
N TYR A 127 -15.07 -2.95 16.15
CA TYR A 127 -13.71 -3.50 16.22
C TYR A 127 -13.44 -4.54 15.13
N PHE A 128 -14.35 -5.47 14.90
CA PHE A 128 -14.22 -6.47 13.84
C PHE A 128 -14.11 -5.83 12.47
N LEU A 129 -14.92 -4.81 12.19
CA LEU A 129 -14.92 -4.11 10.91
C LEU A 129 -13.59 -3.35 10.70
N SER A 130 -13.07 -2.70 11.75
CA SER A 130 -11.77 -2.05 11.74
C SER A 130 -10.61 -3.02 11.52
N ILE A 131 -10.60 -4.15 12.24
CA ILE A 131 -9.58 -5.18 12.10
C ILE A 131 -9.65 -5.80 10.70
N PHE A 132 -10.85 -6.06 10.19
CA PHE A 132 -11.05 -6.59 8.85
C PHE A 132 -10.52 -5.62 7.78
N PHE A 133 -10.83 -4.32 7.92
CA PHE A 133 -10.29 -3.30 7.03
C PHE A 133 -8.76 -3.23 7.11
N LEU A 134 -8.19 -3.22 8.32
CA LEU A 134 -6.74 -3.25 8.52
C LEU A 134 -6.10 -4.48 7.86
N MET A 135 -6.69 -5.67 8.04
CA MET A 135 -6.21 -6.90 7.42
C MET A 135 -6.30 -6.84 5.89
N THR A 136 -7.37 -6.25 5.36
CA THR A 136 -7.55 -6.05 3.92
C THR A 136 -6.49 -5.11 3.36
N VAL A 137 -6.20 -3.99 4.05
CA VAL A 137 -5.14 -3.07 3.67
C VAL A 137 -3.77 -3.74 3.74
N LEU A 138 -3.47 -4.46 4.83
CA LEU A 138 -2.23 -5.20 4.99
C LEU A 138 -2.03 -6.26 3.89
N HIS A 139 -3.12 -6.88 3.44
CA HIS A 139 -3.11 -7.80 2.32
C HIS A 139 -2.88 -7.07 0.98
N ALA A 140 -3.62 -5.99 0.73
CA ALA A 140 -3.51 -5.20 -0.51
C ALA A 140 -2.13 -4.58 -0.69
N THR A 141 -1.53 -4.10 0.39
CA THR A 141 -0.15 -3.56 0.44
C THR A 141 0.92 -4.65 0.39
N ARG A 142 0.52 -5.93 0.34
CA ARG A 142 1.40 -7.10 0.39
C ARG A 142 2.33 -7.09 1.61
N ILE A 143 1.96 -6.37 2.67
CA ILE A 143 2.69 -6.41 3.94
C ILE A 143 2.45 -7.79 4.58
N VAL A 144 1.24 -8.31 4.50
CA VAL A 144 0.88 -9.64 5.00
C VAL A 144 0.59 -10.58 3.83
N ASP A 145 1.34 -11.67 3.75
CA ASP A 145 1.01 -12.77 2.85
C ASP A 145 0.04 -13.72 3.56
N LEU A 146 -1.23 -13.68 3.18
CA LEU A 146 -2.25 -14.54 3.76
C LEU A 146 -1.99 -16.03 3.44
N ARG A 147 -1.14 -16.34 2.45
CA ARG A 147 -0.72 -17.73 2.20
C ARG A 147 0.11 -18.29 3.34
N ALA A 148 0.79 -17.45 4.12
CA ALA A 148 1.53 -17.89 5.30
C ALA A 148 0.60 -18.25 6.49
N VAL A 149 -0.70 -17.96 6.41
CA VAL A 149 -1.68 -18.36 7.43
C VAL A 149 -1.77 -19.88 7.54
N ASP A 150 -1.63 -20.59 6.42
CA ASP A 150 -1.67 -22.06 6.38
C ASP A 150 -0.53 -22.69 7.21
N GLU A 151 0.55 -21.94 7.46
CA GLU A 151 1.69 -22.36 8.28
C GLU A 151 1.55 -21.98 9.77
N GLY A 152 0.45 -21.31 10.15
CA GLY A 152 0.09 -20.94 11.51
C GLY A 152 0.19 -19.44 11.82
N VAL A 153 -0.68 -18.98 12.74
CA VAL A 153 -0.84 -17.57 13.12
C VAL A 153 0.47 -16.96 13.66
N GLY A 154 1.29 -17.74 14.38
CA GLY A 154 2.56 -17.27 14.93
C GLY A 154 3.56 -16.82 13.86
N ARG A 155 3.63 -17.51 12.71
CA ARG A 155 4.50 -17.12 11.59
C ARG A 155 4.02 -15.84 10.92
N LEU A 156 2.72 -15.67 10.76
CA LEU A 156 2.14 -14.46 10.20
C LEU A 156 2.47 -13.22 11.04
N VAL A 157 2.29 -13.31 12.36
CA VAL A 157 2.62 -12.20 13.27
C VAL A 157 4.13 -11.91 13.25
N GLY A 158 4.96 -12.95 13.20
CA GLY A 158 6.42 -12.81 13.05
C GLY A 158 6.84 -12.10 11.77
N ASP A 159 6.28 -12.46 10.61
CA ASP A 159 6.61 -11.81 9.34
C ASP A 159 6.07 -10.38 9.28
N ALA A 160 4.83 -10.15 9.75
CA ALA A 160 4.23 -8.83 9.82
C ALA A 160 5.08 -7.87 10.68
N THR A 161 5.49 -8.31 11.87
CA THR A 161 6.35 -7.51 12.77
C THR A 161 7.74 -7.28 12.18
N TRP A 162 8.35 -8.28 11.52
CA TRP A 162 9.64 -8.13 10.86
C TRP A 162 9.58 -7.10 9.71
N ARG A 163 8.54 -7.16 8.87
CA ARG A 163 8.33 -6.21 7.77
C ARG A 163 8.02 -4.82 8.28
N PHE A 164 7.19 -4.69 9.31
CA PHE A 164 6.92 -3.41 9.96
C PHE A 164 8.22 -2.80 10.52
N LYS A 165 9.02 -3.59 11.23
CA LYS A 165 10.34 -3.16 11.73
C LYS A 165 11.26 -2.74 10.59
N ARG A 166 11.24 -3.45 9.45
CA ARG A 166 12.00 -3.09 8.24
C ARG A 166 11.49 -1.79 7.62
N PHE A 167 10.19 -1.54 7.63
CA PHE A 167 9.58 -0.31 7.14
C PHE A 167 10.02 0.88 8.00
N VAL A 168 9.90 0.76 9.33
CA VAL A 168 10.38 1.76 10.29
C VAL A 168 11.88 2.01 10.12
N LYS A 169 12.70 0.95 10.01
CA LYS A 169 14.15 1.07 9.80
C LYS A 169 14.50 1.74 8.47
N ARG A 170 13.72 1.56 7.41
CA ARG A 170 13.90 2.28 6.15
C ARG A 170 13.55 3.76 6.27
N GLY A 171 12.56 4.10 7.10
CA GLY A 171 12.17 5.47 7.41
C GLY A 171 13.23 6.22 8.24
N THR A 172 13.84 5.57 9.24
CA THR A 172 14.81 6.19 10.16
C THR A 172 16.27 6.01 9.77
N GLY A 173 16.63 4.94 9.05
CA GLY A 173 18.02 4.49 8.90
C GLY A 173 18.77 4.94 7.65
N ARG A 174 18.26 5.90 6.86
CA ARG A 174 18.88 6.31 5.58
C ARG A 174 19.58 7.67 5.56
N ALA A 175 19.81 8.29 6.72
CA ALA A 175 20.64 9.48 6.81
C ALA A 175 22.16 9.20 6.85
N VAL A 176 22.60 7.94 6.92
CA VAL A 176 24.03 7.60 6.90
C VAL A 176 24.32 6.73 5.70
N SER A 177 24.24 7.33 4.51
CA SER A 177 25.05 6.86 3.40
C SER A 177 26.49 7.13 3.82
N LYS A 178 27.14 6.12 4.45
CA LYS A 178 28.58 6.11 4.61
C LYS A 178 29.14 6.20 3.19
N GLU A 179 29.55 7.40 2.82
CA GLU A 179 30.41 7.66 1.68
C GLU A 179 31.63 6.76 1.87
N VAL A 180 31.63 5.62 1.18
CA VAL A 180 32.80 4.77 1.07
C VAL A 180 33.78 5.60 0.25
N ARG A 181 34.59 6.41 0.95
CA ARG A 181 35.77 7.01 0.34
C ARG A 181 36.58 5.86 -0.25
N PRO A 182 36.89 5.89 -1.55
CA PRO A 182 37.86 4.95 -2.10
C PRO A 182 39.17 5.22 -1.34
N SER A 183 39.61 4.20 -0.61
CA SER A 183 40.95 4.15 -0.04
C SER A 183 41.93 4.36 -1.19
N GLU A 184 42.63 5.50 -1.19
CA GLU A 184 43.83 5.67 -2.01
C GLU A 184 44.77 4.51 -1.66
N CYS A 185 45.05 3.65 -2.64
CA CYS A 185 46.17 2.73 -2.56
C CYS A 185 47.43 3.59 -2.55
N GLY A 186 48.13 3.60 -1.42
CA GLY A 186 49.45 4.19 -1.30
C GLY A 186 50.43 3.51 -2.24
N ASP A 187 51.14 4.34 -2.99
CA ASP A 187 52.39 4.01 -3.66
C ASP A 187 53.45 3.69 -2.61
N ASP A 188 53.78 2.40 -2.45
CA ASP A 188 55.00 1.98 -1.79
C ASP A 188 56.12 1.90 -2.83
N SER A 189 56.85 3.01 -2.95
CA SER A 189 58.14 3.07 -3.63
C SER A 189 59.25 2.55 -2.73
N ILE A 190 59.83 1.38 -3.06
CA ILE A 190 61.18 0.98 -2.61
C ILE A 190 61.97 0.37 -3.79
N GLY A 191 62.88 1.18 -4.34
CA GLY A 191 64.32 0.86 -4.39
C GLY A 191 64.89 -0.16 -5.39
N ASN A 192 65.47 0.39 -6.47
CA ASN A 192 66.75 0.04 -7.13
C ASN A 192 66.97 -1.33 -7.81
N SER A 193 67.17 -1.30 -9.14
CA SER A 193 68.53 -1.37 -9.74
C SER A 193 68.54 -1.28 -11.27
N VAL A 194 69.33 -0.31 -11.76
CA VAL A 194 70.22 -0.30 -12.94
C VAL A 194 69.85 -1.13 -14.19
N SER A 195 69.59 -0.43 -15.30
CA SER A 195 70.46 -0.49 -16.49
C SER A 195 70.08 0.53 -17.57
N MET A 196 71.11 1.19 -18.09
CA MET A 196 71.09 2.10 -19.23
C MET A 196 70.60 1.42 -20.52
N SER A 197 69.78 2.12 -21.31
CA SER A 197 70.10 2.32 -22.72
C SER A 197 69.36 3.54 -23.28
N ARG A 198 70.07 4.29 -24.13
CA ARG A 198 69.65 5.51 -24.82
C ARG A 198 68.58 5.18 -25.87
N CYS A 199 67.68 6.14 -26.15
CA CYS A 199 67.72 6.89 -27.42
C CYS A 199 66.45 7.75 -27.64
N SER A 200 66.72 8.99 -28.08
CA SER A 200 65.98 9.80 -29.05
C SER A 200 64.49 10.11 -28.87
N ALA A 201 64.26 11.40 -28.59
CA ALA A 201 63.26 12.28 -29.15
C ALA A 201 62.36 11.73 -30.29
N SER A 202 61.04 11.90 -30.11
CA SER A 202 60.15 12.34 -31.18
C SER A 202 58.92 12.99 -30.57
N ASP A 203 58.66 14.20 -31.03
CA ASP A 203 57.48 15.01 -30.78
C ASP A 203 56.19 14.37 -31.33
N ASN A 204 55.07 14.94 -30.85
CA ASN A 204 53.73 14.90 -31.41
C ASN A 204 52.95 13.58 -31.32
N GLU A 205 51.95 13.53 -30.44
CA GLU A 205 50.58 13.27 -30.91
C GLU A 205 49.52 13.78 -29.94
N LEU A 206 48.76 14.74 -30.45
CA LEU A 206 47.57 15.35 -29.88
C LEU A 206 46.47 14.28 -29.80
N ALA A 207 46.31 13.65 -28.64
CA ALA A 207 45.29 12.62 -28.44
C ALA A 207 43.88 13.25 -28.34
N GLU A 208 43.15 13.20 -29.44
CA GLU A 208 41.69 13.35 -29.52
C GLU A 208 41.00 12.44 -28.48
N LYS A 209 40.42 13.04 -27.45
CA LYS A 209 39.45 12.35 -26.57
C LYS A 209 38.14 12.14 -27.33
N LYS A 210 38.11 11.04 -28.09
CA LYS A 210 36.93 10.47 -28.73
C LYS A 210 35.94 9.99 -27.66
N TRP A 211 34.93 10.81 -27.39
CA TRP A 211 33.78 10.45 -26.56
C TRP A 211 33.06 9.23 -27.17
N ARG A 212 33.36 8.02 -26.67
CA ARG A 212 32.55 6.84 -26.96
C ARG A 212 31.29 6.92 -26.11
N ALA A 213 30.16 7.18 -26.78
CA ALA A 213 28.84 7.03 -26.20
C ALA A 213 28.64 5.59 -25.68
N PRO A 214 27.93 5.38 -24.56
CA PRO A 214 27.63 4.06 -24.05
C PRO A 214 26.76 3.29 -25.05
N GLN A 215 27.36 2.26 -25.63
CA GLN A 215 26.74 1.32 -26.55
C GLN A 215 25.63 0.55 -25.80
N LYS A 216 24.38 0.93 -26.01
CA LYS A 216 23.19 0.23 -25.51
C LYS A 216 23.30 -1.24 -25.90
N ARG A 217 23.54 -2.12 -24.92
CA ARG A 217 23.40 -3.57 -25.02
C ARG A 217 21.96 -3.89 -25.41
N ARG A 218 21.75 -4.07 -26.71
CA ARG A 218 20.52 -4.60 -27.30
C ARG A 218 20.48 -6.09 -26.96
N THR A 219 19.72 -6.46 -25.94
CA THR A 219 19.37 -7.85 -25.65
C THR A 219 18.55 -8.40 -26.82
N LYS A 220 19.25 -9.05 -27.76
CA LYS A 220 18.67 -10.06 -28.65
C LYS A 220 18.20 -11.20 -27.76
N ARG A 221 16.89 -11.30 -27.50
CA ARG A 221 16.29 -12.59 -27.10
C ARG A 221 15.62 -13.17 -28.34
N SER A 222 16.20 -14.29 -28.73
CA SER A 222 15.90 -15.16 -29.85
C SER A 222 14.42 -15.52 -29.94
N LYS A 223 13.84 -15.29 -31.13
CA LYS A 223 12.83 -16.17 -31.71
C LYS A 223 13.55 -17.35 -32.34
N LEU A 224 13.19 -18.57 -31.95
CA LEU A 224 13.37 -19.81 -32.72
C LEU A 224 12.40 -20.82 -32.07
N VAL A 225 11.34 -21.25 -32.78
CA VAL A 225 11.25 -22.53 -33.54
C VAL A 225 10.88 -23.68 -32.58
N ASP A 226 9.95 -24.59 -32.85
CA ASP A 226 9.05 -24.85 -33.97
C ASP A 226 7.92 -25.76 -33.45
N ARG A 227 6.76 -25.65 -34.08
CA ARG A 227 5.98 -26.75 -34.66
C ARG A 227 5.82 -28.06 -33.86
N SER A 228 4.59 -28.31 -33.41
CA SER A 228 4.02 -29.67 -33.42
C SER A 228 2.59 -29.57 -33.94
N ASP A 229 2.45 -29.80 -35.24
CA ASP A 229 1.19 -30.08 -35.92
C ASP A 229 0.71 -31.48 -35.49
N GLY A 230 -0.60 -31.65 -35.31
CA GLY A 230 -1.22 -32.94 -35.00
C GLY A 230 -2.75 -32.87 -34.87
N GLU A 231 -3.40 -32.79 -36.03
CA GLU A 231 -4.72 -33.35 -36.41
C GLU A 231 -5.84 -33.48 -35.34
N GLU A 232 -6.95 -32.76 -35.53
CA GLU A 232 -8.18 -33.24 -36.20
C GLU A 232 -9.02 -34.15 -35.26
N THR A 233 -10.22 -33.77 -34.81
CA THR A 233 -11.42 -33.93 -35.64
C THR A 233 -12.70 -33.35 -34.98
N LYS A 234 -13.48 -32.65 -35.81
CA LYS A 234 -14.94 -32.74 -36.01
C LYS A 234 -15.94 -32.43 -34.88
N ARG A 235 -16.82 -31.47 -35.25
CA ARG A 235 -18.30 -31.43 -35.12
C ARG A 235 -18.88 -31.32 -33.69
N GLN A 236 -19.62 -30.24 -33.41
CA GLN A 236 -21.09 -30.26 -33.52
C GLN A 236 -21.75 -28.89 -33.29
N THR A 237 -22.53 -28.49 -34.30
CA THR A 237 -23.88 -27.87 -34.24
C THR A 237 -24.20 -26.75 -33.24
N ARG A 238 -24.40 -25.56 -33.82
CA ARG A 238 -25.55 -24.66 -33.65
C ARG A 238 -26.61 -25.09 -32.61
N SER A 239 -26.90 -24.20 -31.65
CA SER A 239 -28.29 -23.86 -31.33
C SER A 239 -28.44 -22.39 -30.95
N SER A 240 -29.21 -21.70 -31.76
CA SER A 240 -29.81 -20.39 -31.54
C SER A 240 -31.06 -20.51 -30.67
N THR A 241 -31.19 -19.64 -29.67
CA THR A 241 -32.44 -19.22 -29.01
C THR A 241 -32.17 -17.80 -28.49
N CYS A 242 -32.65 -16.70 -29.08
CA CYS A 242 -34.02 -16.18 -29.19
C CYS A 242 -34.79 -16.10 -27.85
N CYS A 243 -35.06 -14.84 -27.46
CA CYS A 243 -36.14 -14.33 -26.61
C CYS A 243 -36.11 -14.68 -25.10
N SER A 244 -36.04 -13.66 -24.23
CA SER A 244 -37.28 -12.99 -23.78
C SER A 244 -36.99 -11.73 -22.94
N ARG A 245 -37.61 -10.63 -23.39
CA ARG A 245 -37.95 -9.43 -22.64
C ARG A 245 -38.92 -9.83 -21.52
N ASN A 246 -38.83 -9.24 -20.33
CA ASN A 246 -40.02 -8.94 -19.53
C ASN A 246 -39.75 -7.74 -18.61
N ASN A 247 -40.50 -6.67 -18.90
CA ASN A 247 -40.84 -5.59 -17.99
C ASN A 247 -41.69 -6.16 -16.85
N ILE A 248 -41.43 -5.74 -15.60
CA ILE A 248 -42.50 -5.57 -14.62
C ILE A 248 -42.24 -4.25 -13.88
N TYR A 249 -43.07 -3.26 -14.18
CA TYR A 249 -43.39 -2.16 -13.28
C TYR A 249 -44.44 -2.69 -12.29
N THR A 250 -44.25 -2.41 -11.01
CA THR A 250 -45.37 -2.36 -10.06
C THR A 250 -45.20 -1.14 -9.18
N VAL A 251 -46.02 -0.15 -9.51
CA VAL A 251 -46.48 0.93 -8.65
C VAL A 251 -47.51 0.33 -7.71
N TYR A 252 -47.34 0.50 -6.40
CA TYR A 252 -48.40 0.83 -5.43
C TYR A 252 -47.73 1.43 -4.19
#